data_AF-K4G103-F1
#
_entry.id   AF-K4G103-F1
#
_cell.length_a   1.000
_cell.length_b   1.000
_cell.length_c   1.000
_cell.angle_alpha   90.00
_cell.angle_beta   90.00
_cell.angle_gamma   90.00
#
_symmetry.space_group_name_H-M   'P 1'
#
loop_
_entity.id
_entity.type
_entity.pdbx_description
1 polymer ?
#
loop_
_entity_poly.entity_id
_entity_poly.type
_entity_poly.pdbx_seq_one_letter_code
_entity_poly.pdbx_strand_id
1 'polypeptide(L)'
;DFICYISTACAVIMTLAVSFTHHFLQWQLVYAYYLMLAFLYNSKNNDKRAHQYDAFVSYNANDEGWVLGELLPKLEDEQGWRLCLHHRDFQPGHHP
;
A
#
# COMPACT_ATOMS: atom_id res chain seq x y z
N ASP A 1 28.88 -26.71 45.34
CA ASP A 1 29.71 -26.02 44.33
C ASP A 1 29.17 -26.14 42.91
N PHE A 2 28.99 -27.35 42.37
CA PHE A 2 28.49 -27.55 40.99
C PHE A 2 27.11 -26.92 40.71
N ILE A 3 26.16 -27.04 41.66
CA ILE A 3 24.81 -26.45 41.52
C ILE A 3 24.86 -24.92 41.48
N CYS A 4 25.72 -24.29 42.31
CA CYS A 4 25.88 -22.84 42.30
C CYS A 4 26.52 -22.36 40.98
N TYR A 5 27.48 -23.10 40.44
CA TYR A 5 28.09 -22.81 39.14
C TYR A 5 27.09 -22.90 37.99
N ILE A 6 26.25 -23.95 37.96
CA ILE A 6 25.18 -24.05 36.96
C ILE A 6 24.19 -22.91 37.10
N SER A 7 23.78 -22.59 38.33
CA SER A 7 22.83 -21.51 38.60
C SER A 7 23.35 -20.15 38.11
N THR A 8 24.61 -19.81 38.42
CA THR A 8 25.20 -18.55 37.96
C THR A 8 25.41 -18.53 36.45
N ALA A 9 25.83 -19.64 35.84
CA ALA A 9 25.95 -19.75 34.39
C ALA A 9 24.60 -19.55 33.69
N CYS A 10 23.53 -20.19 34.18
CA CYS A 10 22.18 -20.00 33.66
C CYS A 10 21.72 -18.54 33.81
N ALA A 11 21.95 -17.92 34.97
CA ALA A 11 21.60 -16.52 35.19
C ALA A 11 22.33 -15.59 34.21
N VAL A 12 23.62 -15.81 33.95
CA VAL A 12 24.41 -15.05 32.98
C VAL A 12 23.89 -15.25 31.55
N ILE A 13 23.57 -16.48 31.16
CA ILE A 13 23.03 -16.76 29.83
C ILE A 13 21.68 -16.05 29.64
N MET A 14 20.81 -16.09 30.66
CA MET A 14 19.50 -15.43 30.61
C MET A 14 19.62 -13.91 30.48
N THR A 15 20.53 -13.26 31.23
CA THR A 15 20.71 -11.81 31.13
C THR A 15 21.25 -11.39 29.76
N LEU A 16 22.19 -12.16 29.20
CA LEU A 16 22.70 -11.92 27.84
C LEU A 16 21.61 -12.11 26.78
N ALA A 17 20.80 -13.16 26.89
CA ALA A 17 19.68 -13.41 25.97
C ALA A 17 18.63 -12.29 26.04
N VAL A 18 18.29 -11.81 27.24
CA VAL A 18 17.36 -10.68 27.43
C VAL A 18 17.95 -9.40 26.84
N SER A 19 19.23 -9.12 27.09
CA SER A 19 19.89 -7.92 26.54
C SER A 19 19.92 -7.96 25.01
N PHE A 20 20.28 -9.10 24.43
CA PHE A 20 20.31 -9.30 22.99
C PHE A 20 18.93 -9.17 22.36
N THR A 21 17.92 -9.84 22.93
CA THR A 21 16.55 -9.75 22.44
C THR A 21 16.00 -8.34 22.58
N HIS A 22 16.27 -7.62 23.68
CA HIS A 22 15.81 -6.25 23.85
C HIS A 22 16.45 -5.30 22.83
N HIS A 23 17.77 -5.38 22.63
CA HIS A 23 18.45 -4.56 21.63
C HIS A 23 17.96 -4.89 20.21
N PHE A 24 17.80 -6.17 19.89
CA PHE A 24 17.33 -6.60 18.57
C PHE A 24 15.86 -6.21 18.35
N LEU A 25 14.98 -6.46 19.33
CA LEU A 25 13.56 -6.12 19.26
C LEU A 25 13.35 -4.61 19.21
N GLN A 26 14.11 -3.79 19.93
CA GLN A 26 13.88 -2.34 19.94
C GLN A 26 13.86 -1.74 18.53
N TRP A 27 14.86 -2.06 17.70
CA TRP A 27 14.92 -1.57 16.32
C TRP A 27 13.84 -2.21 15.44
N GLN A 28 13.57 -3.51 15.63
CA GLN A 28 12.51 -4.21 14.89
C GLN A 28 11.12 -3.67 15.22
N LEU A 29 10.85 -3.34 16.48
CA LEU A 29 9.58 -2.79 16.97
C LEU A 29 9.36 -1.37 16.46
N VAL A 30 10.40 -0.53 16.43
CA VAL A 30 10.30 0.82 15.84
C VAL A 30 9.99 0.73 14.35
N TYR A 31 10.72 -0.13 13.62
CA TYR A 31 10.46 -0.33 12.20
C TYR A 31 9.05 -0.89 11.94
N ALA A 32 8.65 -1.92 12.69
CA ALA A 32 7.31 -2.50 12.61
C ALA A 32 6.21 -1.49 12.96
N TYR A 33 6.45 -0.60 13.95
CA TYR A 33 5.53 0.47 14.31
C TYR A 33 5.31 1.44 13.15
N TYR A 34 6.38 1.92 12.51
CA TYR A 34 6.25 2.80 11.33
C TYR A 34 5.59 2.09 10.15
N LEU A 35 5.92 0.83 9.90
CA LEU A 35 5.29 0.04 8.84
C LEU A 35 3.79 -0.17 9.12
N MET A 36 3.43 -0.44 10.38
CA MET A 36 2.04 -0.57 10.81
C MET A 36 1.28 0.75 10.68
N LEU A 37 1.89 1.89 11.05
CA LEU A 37 1.30 3.21 10.82
C LEU A 37 1.07 3.49 9.34
N ALA A 38 2.05 3.19 8.49
CA ALA A 38 1.93 3.34 7.04
C ALA A 38 0.81 2.44 6.49
N PHE A 39 0.71 1.20 6.97
CA PHE A 39 -0.36 0.27 6.61
C PHE A 39 -1.74 0.78 7.03
N LEU A 40 -1.90 1.27 8.26
CA LEU A 40 -3.15 1.83 8.76
C LEU A 40 -3.56 3.10 8.02
N TYR A 41 -2.60 3.99 7.71
CA TYR A 41 -2.84 5.18 6.92
C TYR A 41 -3.30 4.82 5.50
N ASN A 42 -2.61 3.87 4.86
CA ASN A 42 -2.97 3.40 3.53
C ASN A 42 -4.34 2.71 3.52
N SER A 43 -4.66 1.90 4.53
CA SER A 43 -5.98 1.27 4.68
C SER A 43 -7.08 2.32 4.80
N LYS A 44 -6.88 3.36 5.61
CA LYS A 44 -7.84 4.47 5.76
C LYS A 44 -7.98 5.31 4.49
N ASN A 45 -6.93 5.36 3.67
CA ASN A 45 -6.94 6.08 2.40
C ASN A 45 -7.55 5.25 1.26
N ASN A 46 -7.38 3.93 1.25
CA ASN A 46 -8.04 3.03 0.30
C ASN A 46 -9.56 3.10 0.43
N ASP A 47 -10.10 3.18 1.65
CA ASP A 47 -11.55 3.36 1.86
C ASP A 47 -12.06 4.74 1.39
N LYS A 48 -11.18 5.74 1.33
CA LYS A 48 -11.53 7.11 0.90
C LYS A 48 -11.22 7.39 -0.57
N ARG A 49 -10.42 6.54 -1.20
CA ARG A 49 -10.05 6.62 -2.61
C ARG A 49 -10.59 5.40 -3.34
N ALA A 50 -11.91 5.23 -3.27
CA ALA A 50 -12.62 4.63 -4.40
C ALA A 50 -12.40 5.59 -5.58
N HIS A 51 -11.25 5.46 -6.24
CA HIS A 51 -10.96 6.18 -7.47
C HIS A 51 -12.10 5.81 -8.43
N GLN A 52 -12.92 6.80 -8.77
CA GLN A 52 -14.09 6.59 -9.62
C GLN A 52 -13.70 6.00 -10.99
N TYR A 53 -12.43 6.21 -11.36
CA TYR A 53 -11.82 5.77 -12.60
C TYR A 53 -10.44 5.17 -12.33
N ASP A 54 -10.10 4.12 -13.07
CA ASP A 54 -8.83 3.40 -13.02
C ASP A 54 -7.77 4.05 -13.92
N ALA A 55 -8.18 4.70 -15.02
CA ALA A 55 -7.32 5.45 -15.91
C ALA A 55 -8.05 6.61 -16.61
N PHE A 56 -7.28 7.60 -17.07
CA PHE A 56 -7.76 8.71 -17.91
C PHE A 56 -7.24 8.55 -19.34
N VAL A 57 -8.11 8.66 -20.34
CA VAL A 57 -7.75 8.53 -21.75
C VAL A 57 -7.85 9.89 -22.45
N SER A 58 -6.72 10.37 -22.95
CA SER A 58 -6.63 11.57 -23.78
C SER A 58 -6.39 11.15 -25.24
N TYR A 59 -7.27 11.58 -26.14
CA TYR A 59 -7.22 11.24 -27.56
C TYR A 59 -7.48 12.47 -28.43
N ASN A 60 -7.01 12.40 -29.68
CA ASN A 60 -7.30 13.42 -30.69
C ASN A 60 -8.66 13.15 -31.35
N ALA A 61 -9.39 14.18 -31.76
CA ALA A 61 -10.72 14.05 -32.38
C ALA A 61 -10.73 13.13 -33.62
N ASN A 62 -9.61 13.08 -34.36
CA ASN A 62 -9.48 12.18 -35.51
C ASN A 62 -9.48 10.69 -35.12
N ASP A 63 -9.06 10.36 -33.91
CA ASP A 63 -8.94 8.99 -33.40
C ASP A 63 -10.17 8.58 -32.56
N GLU A 64 -11.15 9.47 -32.42
CA GLU A 64 -12.35 9.27 -31.61
C GLU A 64 -13.12 8.02 -32.01
N GLY A 65 -13.31 7.79 -33.32
CA GLY A 65 -14.02 6.62 -33.81
C GLY A 65 -13.35 5.30 -33.43
N TRP A 66 -12.02 5.26 -33.40
CA TRP A 66 -11.26 4.07 -32.99
C TRP A 66 -11.24 3.92 -31.47
N VAL A 67 -11.10 5.02 -30.72
CA VAL A 67 -11.10 4.98 -29.26
C VAL A 67 -12.44 4.51 -28.71
N LEU A 68 -13.55 5.05 -29.22
CA LEU A 68 -14.89 4.66 -28.78
C LEU A 68 -15.31 3.28 -29.30
N GLY A 69 -14.86 2.91 -30.50
CA GLY A 69 -15.27 1.65 -31.16
C GLY A 69 -14.45 0.42 -30.74
N GLU A 70 -13.16 0.58 -30.46
CA GLU A 70 -12.26 -0.55 -30.21
C GLU A 70 -11.61 -0.47 -28.83
N LEU A 71 -11.04 0.69 -28.45
CA LEU A 71 -10.30 0.81 -27.20
C LEU A 71 -11.21 0.72 -25.97
N LEU A 72 -12.36 1.40 -25.99
CA LEU A 72 -13.30 1.41 -24.87
C LEU A 72 -13.92 0.03 -24.58
N PRO A 73 -14.48 -0.70 -25.56
CA PRO A 73 -15.03 -2.03 -25.29
C PRO A 73 -13.98 -3.00 -24.74
N LYS A 74 -12.73 -2.89 -25.21
CA LYS A 74 -11.63 -3.74 -24.72
C LYS A 74 -11.23 -3.45 -23.27
N LEU A 75 -11.32 -2.19 -22.83
CA LEU A 75 -10.88 -1.79 -21.50
C LEU A 75 -12.04 -1.78 -20.48
N GLU A 76 -13.22 -1.28 -20.86
CA GLU A 76 -14.39 -1.22 -19.96
C GLU A 76 -15.15 -2.56 -19.91
N ASP A 77 -15.42 -3.21 -21.05
CA ASP A 77 -16.24 -4.45 -21.06
C ASP A 77 -15.40 -5.71 -20.82
N GLU A 78 -14.24 -5.86 -21.48
CA GLU A 78 -13.43 -7.09 -21.32
C GLU A 78 -12.55 -7.08 -20.07
N GLN A 79 -12.01 -5.92 -19.67
CA GLN A 79 -11.13 -5.79 -18.50
C GLN A 79 -11.82 -5.22 -17.26
N GLY A 80 -13.03 -4.67 -17.39
CA GLY A 80 -13.82 -4.14 -16.28
C GLY A 80 -13.28 -2.83 -15.70
N TRP A 81 -12.42 -2.11 -16.42
CA TRP A 81 -11.86 -0.84 -15.96
C TRP A 81 -12.88 0.29 -16.13
N ARG A 82 -12.83 1.28 -15.24
CA ARG A 82 -13.61 2.52 -15.37
C ARG A 82 -12.72 3.61 -15.94
N LEU A 83 -12.96 4.03 -17.18
CA LEU A 83 -12.15 5.05 -17.83
C LEU A 83 -12.78 6.43 -17.67
N CYS A 84 -11.96 7.43 -17.34
CA CYS A 84 -12.38 8.83 -17.39
C CYS A 84 -12.09 9.37 -18.80
N LEU A 85 -13.14 9.83 -19.50
CA LEU A 85 -13.02 10.38 -20.85
C LEU A 85 -13.28 11.89 -20.83
N HIS A 86 -12.44 12.64 -21.53
CA HIS A 86 -12.58 14.09 -21.64
C HIS A 86 -13.93 14.52 -22.26
N HIS A 87 -14.55 13.72 -23.13
CA HIS A 87 -15.83 14.06 -23.76
C HIS A 87 -17.06 13.66 -22.91
N ARG A 88 -16.93 12.66 -22.04
CA ARG A 88 -18.04 12.07 -21.25
C ARG A 88 -18.12 12.64 -19.83
N ASP A 89 -16.94 12.77 -19.21
CA ASP A 89 -16.83 12.91 -17.75
C ASP A 89 -16.22 14.26 -17.33
N PHE A 90 -15.80 15.09 -18.28
CA PHE A 90 -15.29 16.43 -18.01
C PHE A 90 -16.45 17.41 -17.82
N GLN A 91 -16.66 17.89 -16.59
CA GLN A 91 -17.61 18.96 -16.30
C GLN A 91 -16.93 20.33 -16.47
N PRO A 92 -17.23 21.10 -17.53
CA PRO A 92 -16.65 22.44 -17.69
C PRO A 92 -17.14 23.36 -16.57
N GLY A 93 -16.21 23.92 -15.80
CA GLY A 93 -16.50 24.82 -14.67
C GLY A 93 -15.93 24.38 -13.31
N HIS A 94 -15.42 23.15 -13.20
CA HIS A 94 -14.58 22.74 -12.06
C HIS A 94 -13.13 22.63 -12.51
N HIS A 95 -12.32 23.64 -12.15
CA HIS A 95 -10.87 23.52 -12.19
C HIS A 95 -10.40 22.78 -10.93
N PRO A 96 -9.55 21.74 -11.04
CA PRO A 96 -8.74 21.27 -9.91
C PRO A 96 -7.63 22.28 -9.54
#